data_AF-A0A832BSP8-F1
#
_entry.id   AF-A0A832BSP8-F1
#
_cell.length_a   1.000
_cell.length_b   1.000
_cell.length_c   1.000
_cell.angle_alpha   90.00
_cell.angle_beta   90.00
_cell.angle_gamma   90.00
#
_symmetry.space_group_name_H-M   'P 1'
#
loop_
_entity.id
_entity.type
_entity.pdbx_description
1 polymer ?
#
loop_
_entity_poly.entity_id
_entity_poly.type
_entity_poly.pdbx_seq_one_letter_code
_entity_poly.pdbx_strand_id
1 'polypeptide(L)'
;MSDNSSRKTSWWPIIVGHAITITIFLFSQCETQRQLSQNDFNEFKRKVYERRAAAYGEIARSVAQLFLVAEDKEKFKKANLDFERVYWEKIPFIDDTAVERQMKLFRNDVNDYLFFEDESLDDLKRNGTTLLKTCEESLKQTWNQQEFE
;
A
#
# COMPACT_ATOMS: atom_id res chain seq x y z
N MET A 1 -57.21 35.05 54.51
CA MET A 1 -57.64 34.72 53.13
C MET A 1 -56.45 34.91 52.20
N SER A 2 -56.11 33.82 51.51
CA SER A 2 -55.13 33.61 50.43
C SER A 2 -53.70 34.18 50.58
N ASP A 3 -52.80 33.24 50.86
CA ASP A 3 -51.35 33.33 50.76
C ASP A 3 -50.92 33.54 49.29
N ASN A 4 -50.09 34.56 49.04
CA ASN A 4 -49.59 34.91 47.72
C ASN A 4 -48.22 34.23 47.52
N SER A 5 -48.24 32.96 47.11
CA SER A 5 -47.02 32.20 46.84
C SER A 5 -46.30 32.79 45.62
N SER A 6 -45.28 33.62 45.87
CA SER A 6 -44.37 34.08 44.83
C SER A 6 -43.60 32.89 44.26
N ARG A 7 -44.08 32.36 43.13
CA ARG A 7 -43.36 31.37 42.32
C ARG A 7 -42.09 32.03 41.79
N LYS A 8 -40.97 31.89 42.52
CA LYS A 8 -39.63 32.14 41.99
C LYS A 8 -39.39 31.13 40.88
N THR A 9 -39.64 31.54 39.63
CA THR A 9 -39.25 30.76 38.46
C THR A 9 -37.74 30.65 38.48
N SER A 10 -37.24 29.46 38.79
CA SER A 10 -35.81 29.15 38.80
C SER A 10 -35.32 29.08 37.36
N TRP A 11 -34.35 29.91 36.98
CA TRP A 11 -33.75 29.94 35.63
C TRP A 11 -32.68 28.85 35.43
N TRP A 12 -32.31 28.18 36.52
CA TRP A 12 -31.35 27.07 36.53
C TRP A 12 -31.63 25.94 35.53
N PRO A 13 -32.88 25.52 35.26
CA PRO A 13 -33.15 24.44 34.31
C PRO A 13 -32.75 24.80 32.87
N ILE A 14 -32.92 26.07 32.49
CA ILE A 14 -32.60 26.58 31.16
C ILE A 14 -31.09 26.63 30.96
N ILE A 15 -30.36 27.12 31.96
CA ILE A 15 -28.89 27.21 31.95
C ILE A 15 -28.26 25.81 31.85
N VAL A 16 -28.75 24.86 32.65
CA VAL A 16 -28.28 23.47 32.65
C VAL A 16 -28.59 22.79 31.31
N GLY A 17 -29.78 23.00 30.75
CA GLY A 17 -30.16 22.45 29.43
C GLY A 17 -29.24 22.91 28.29
N HIS A 18 -28.92 24.22 28.25
CA HIS A 18 -27.97 24.74 27.26
C HIS A 18 -26.55 24.21 27.46
N ALA A 19 -26.07 24.10 28.70
CA ALA A 19 -24.75 23.56 29.00
C ALA A 19 -24.60 22.09 28.54
N ILE A 20 -25.63 21.26 28.76
CA ILE A 20 -25.66 19.87 28.28
C ILE A 20 -25.59 19.82 26.76
N THR A 21 -26.41 20.64 26.07
CA THR A 21 -26.47 20.65 24.60
C THR A 21 -25.13 21.05 23.97
N ILE A 22 -24.47 22.07 24.53
CA ILE A 22 -23.15 22.52 24.07
C ILE A 22 -22.12 21.40 24.27
N THR A 23 -22.15 20.71 25.41
CA THR A 23 -21.22 19.61 25.70
C THR A 23 -21.40 18.45 24.73
N ILE A 24 -22.65 18.05 24.44
CA ILE A 24 -22.96 16.99 23.46
C ILE A 24 -22.48 17.40 22.07
N PHE A 25 -22.71 18.65 21.66
CA PHE A 25 -22.27 19.13 20.35
C PHE A 25 -20.74 19.10 20.22
N LEU A 26 -20.01 19.59 21.23
CA LEU A 26 -18.54 19.55 21.24
C LEU A 26 -18.00 18.12 21.21
N PHE A 27 -18.62 17.20 21.97
CA PHE A 27 -18.23 15.79 21.97
C PHE A 27 -18.48 15.13 20.62
N SER A 28 -19.64 15.39 20.00
CA SER A 28 -19.99 14.89 18.67
C SER A 28 -19.03 15.39 17.58
N GLN A 29 -18.61 16.66 17.63
CA GLN A 29 -17.63 17.21 16.69
C GLN A 29 -16.26 16.54 16.86
N CYS A 30 -15.82 16.31 18.09
CA CYS A 30 -14.56 15.63 18.38
C CYS A 30 -14.56 14.17 17.89
N GLU A 31 -15.65 13.44 18.15
CA GLU A 31 -15.82 12.06 17.69
C GLU A 31 -15.88 11.97 16.17
N THR A 32 -16.58 12.91 15.51
CA THR A 32 -16.65 12.97 14.05
C THR A 32 -15.28 13.26 13.43
N GLN A 33 -14.51 14.20 13.99
CA GLN A 33 -13.15 14.46 13.50
C GLN A 33 -12.22 13.26 13.67
N ARG A 34 -12.36 12.51 14.77
CA ARG A 34 -11.61 11.28 15.01
C ARG A 34 -11.97 10.20 13.99
N GLN A 35 -13.26 10.00 13.72
CA GLN A 35 -13.74 9.04 12.71
C GLN A 35 -13.29 9.43 11.29
N LEU A 36 -13.33 10.72 10.94
CA LEU A 36 -12.84 11.22 9.66
C LEU A 36 -11.33 10.97 9.51
N SER A 37 -10.52 11.26 10.54
CA SER A 37 -9.08 11.03 10.47
C SER A 37 -8.73 9.54 10.34
N GLN A 38 -9.48 8.66 11.01
CA GLN A 38 -9.33 7.21 10.87
C GLN A 38 -9.72 6.74 9.47
N ASN A 39 -10.83 7.26 8.90
CA ASN A 39 -11.25 6.94 7.56
C ASN A 39 -10.22 7.39 6.50
N ASP A 40 -9.69 8.60 6.63
CA ASP A 40 -8.65 9.14 5.74
C ASP A 40 -7.37 8.30 5.80
N PHE A 41 -6.97 7.88 7.01
CA PHE A 41 -5.81 7.02 7.21
C PHE A 41 -6.01 5.62 6.59
N ASN A 42 -7.19 5.03 6.77
CA ASN A 42 -7.53 3.75 6.16
C ASN A 42 -7.58 3.84 4.63
N GLU A 43 -8.12 4.93 4.09
CA GLU A 43 -8.12 5.16 2.64
C GLU A 43 -6.69 5.34 2.10
N PHE A 44 -5.83 6.05 2.84
CA PHE A 44 -4.41 6.18 2.50
C PHE A 44 -3.71 4.82 2.49
N LYS A 45 -3.89 4.00 3.54
CA LYS A 45 -3.36 2.63 3.61
C LYS A 45 -3.78 1.80 2.41
N ARG A 46 -5.08 1.81 2.07
CA ARG A 46 -5.61 1.11 0.90
C ARG A 46 -4.97 1.58 -0.41
N LYS A 47 -4.86 2.90 -0.63
CA LYS A 47 -4.22 3.47 -1.83
C LYS A 47 -2.75 3.07 -1.95
N VAL A 48 -2.02 3.02 -0.85
CA VAL A 48 -0.62 2.57 -0.83
C VAL A 48 -0.54 1.09 -1.23
N TYR A 49 -1.39 0.25 -0.66
CA TYR A 49 -1.46 -1.17 -1.02
C TYR A 49 -1.78 -1.38 -2.51
N GLU A 50 -2.82 -0.70 -3.03
CA GLU A 50 -3.21 -0.79 -4.45
C GLU A 50 -2.06 -0.39 -5.38
N ARG A 51 -1.33 0.69 -5.04
CA ARG A 51 -0.17 1.13 -5.83
C ARG A 51 0.96 0.11 -5.81
N ARG A 52 1.26 -0.49 -4.65
CA ARG A 52 2.27 -1.57 -4.55
C ARG A 52 1.84 -2.79 -5.34
N ALA A 53 0.59 -3.22 -5.22
CA ALA A 53 0.04 -4.35 -5.96
C ALA A 53 0.13 -4.13 -7.49
N ALA A 54 -0.20 -2.92 -7.95
CA ALA A 54 -0.05 -2.56 -9.36
C ALA A 54 1.41 -2.60 -9.82
N ALA A 55 2.34 -2.02 -9.05
CA ALA A 55 3.77 -2.03 -9.37
C ALA A 55 4.33 -3.45 -9.43
N TYR A 56 4.03 -4.29 -8.44
CA TYR A 56 4.49 -5.68 -8.39
C TYR A 56 3.86 -6.53 -9.49
N GLY A 57 2.61 -6.23 -9.88
CA GLY A 57 1.98 -6.85 -11.05
C GLY A 57 2.67 -6.50 -12.37
N GLU A 58 3.16 -5.27 -12.53
CA GLU A 58 3.97 -4.87 -13.69
C GLU A 58 5.33 -5.59 -13.71
N ILE A 59 6.00 -5.66 -12.56
CA ILE A 59 7.25 -6.42 -12.41
C ILE A 59 7.01 -7.89 -12.79
N ALA A 60 5.95 -8.50 -12.26
CA ALA A 60 5.62 -9.89 -12.53
C ALA A 60 5.35 -10.16 -14.01
N ARG A 61 4.62 -9.25 -14.67
CA ARG A 61 4.37 -9.34 -16.11
C ARG A 61 5.67 -9.26 -16.90
N SER A 62 6.58 -8.36 -16.53
CA SER A 62 7.85 -8.19 -17.23
C SER A 62 8.78 -9.39 -17.06
N VAL A 63 8.84 -9.97 -15.86
CA VAL A 63 9.59 -11.21 -15.58
C VAL A 63 9.01 -12.37 -16.39
N ALA A 64 7.68 -12.52 -16.42
CA ALA A 64 7.03 -13.58 -17.19
C ALA A 64 7.31 -13.45 -18.70
N GLN A 65 7.34 -12.21 -19.23
CA GLN A 65 7.70 -11.98 -20.64
C GLN A 65 9.11 -12.47 -20.94
N LEU A 66 10.10 -12.14 -20.10
CA LEU A 66 11.47 -12.64 -20.24
C LEU A 66 11.50 -14.17 -20.30
N PHE A 67 10.76 -14.86 -19.42
CA PHE A 67 10.70 -16.32 -19.41
C PHE A 67 10.07 -16.91 -20.68
N LEU A 68 9.03 -16.29 -21.22
CA LEU A 68 8.32 -16.78 -22.40
C LEU A 68 9.18 -16.73 -23.67
N VAL A 69 10.16 -15.83 -23.72
CA VAL A 69 11.00 -15.62 -24.91
C VAL A 69 12.47 -15.99 -24.67
N ALA A 70 12.80 -16.64 -23.55
CA ALA A 70 14.18 -16.88 -23.14
C ALA A 70 15.03 -17.64 -24.17
N GLU A 71 14.42 -18.55 -24.93
CA GLU A 71 15.12 -19.34 -25.96
C GLU A 71 15.40 -18.53 -27.25
N ASP A 72 14.73 -17.39 -27.45
CA ASP A 72 14.90 -16.52 -28.61
C ASP A 72 15.65 -15.24 -28.19
N LYS A 73 16.97 -15.22 -28.42
CA LYS A 73 17.86 -14.13 -27.99
C LYS A 73 17.40 -12.73 -28.45
N GLU A 74 16.83 -12.60 -29.64
CA GLU A 74 16.39 -11.30 -30.16
C GLU A 74 15.08 -10.84 -29.49
N LYS A 75 14.13 -11.76 -29.30
CA LYS A 75 12.92 -11.45 -28.52
C LYS A 75 13.26 -11.20 -27.05
N PHE A 76 14.22 -11.92 -26.49
CA PHE A 76 14.68 -11.74 -25.11
C PHE A 76 15.31 -10.37 -24.90
N LYS A 77 16.21 -9.92 -25.79
CA LYS A 77 16.74 -8.54 -25.75
C LYS A 77 15.63 -7.50 -25.74
N LYS A 78 14.59 -7.68 -26.56
CA LYS A 78 13.45 -6.77 -26.60
C LYS A 78 12.66 -6.79 -25.28
N ALA A 79 12.38 -7.97 -24.73
CA ALA A 79 11.73 -8.10 -23.43
C ALA A 79 12.58 -7.53 -22.28
N ASN A 80 13.91 -7.57 -22.39
CA ASN A 80 14.80 -6.93 -21.42
C ASN A 80 14.68 -5.41 -21.43
N LEU A 81 14.49 -4.78 -22.59
CA LEU A 81 14.26 -3.32 -22.64
C LEU A 81 12.98 -2.93 -21.89
N ASP A 82 11.92 -3.73 -22.02
CA ASP A 82 10.68 -3.53 -21.25
C ASP A 82 10.91 -3.74 -19.74
N PHE A 83 11.73 -4.74 -19.38
CA PHE A 83 12.12 -4.98 -17.99
C PHE A 83 12.96 -3.85 -17.40
N GLU A 84 13.98 -3.36 -18.10
CA GLU A 84 14.78 -2.21 -17.68
C GLU A 84 13.92 -0.97 -17.48
N ARG A 85 12.95 -0.72 -18.38
CA ARG A 85 12.00 0.38 -18.22
C ARG A 85 11.20 0.23 -16.92
N VAL A 86 10.61 -0.95 -16.66
CA VAL A 86 9.89 -1.22 -15.40
C VAL A 86 10.83 -1.10 -14.20
N TYR A 87 12.08 -1.54 -14.33
CA TYR A 87 13.08 -1.45 -13.27
C TYR A 87 13.30 -0.01 -12.82
N TRP A 88 13.64 0.88 -13.75
CA TRP A 88 13.91 2.28 -13.44
C TRP A 88 12.65 3.06 -13.04
N GLU A 89 11.50 2.73 -13.62
CA GLU A 89 10.23 3.36 -13.26
C GLU A 89 9.75 3.00 -11.86
N LYS A 90 9.95 1.75 -11.42
CA LYS A 90 9.35 1.25 -10.16
C LYS A 90 10.29 1.29 -8.97
N ILE A 91 11.61 1.11 -9.15
CA ILE A 91 12.56 1.10 -8.02
C ILE A 91 12.37 2.26 -7.03
N PRO A 92 12.18 3.51 -7.46
CA PRO A 92 12.05 4.64 -6.54
C PRO A 92 10.81 4.57 -5.63
N PHE A 93 9.84 3.72 -5.98
CA PHE A 93 8.56 3.57 -5.28
C PHE A 93 8.46 2.24 -4.51
N ILE A 94 9.50 1.40 -4.54
CA ILE A 94 9.57 0.17 -3.78
C ILE A 94 10.13 0.50 -2.39
N ASP A 95 9.25 0.58 -1.39
CA ASP A 95 9.68 0.79 0.00
C ASP A 95 10.24 -0.49 0.65
N ASP A 96 9.95 -1.66 0.06
CA ASP A 96 10.36 -2.95 0.59
C ASP A 96 11.79 -3.30 0.12
N THR A 97 12.74 -3.19 1.05
CA THR A 97 14.16 -3.46 0.79
C THR A 97 14.44 -4.89 0.32
N ALA A 98 13.61 -5.88 0.66
CA ALA A 98 13.78 -7.24 0.17
C ALA A 98 13.39 -7.35 -1.30
N VAL A 99 12.27 -6.71 -1.69
CA VAL A 99 11.85 -6.63 -3.11
C VAL A 99 12.90 -5.87 -3.92
N GLU A 100 13.35 -4.71 -3.44
CA GLU A 100 14.38 -3.91 -4.13
C GLU A 100 15.67 -4.71 -4.36
N ARG A 101 16.12 -5.44 -3.33
CA ARG A 101 17.30 -6.30 -3.43
C ARG A 101 17.12 -7.41 -4.46
N GLN A 102 16.00 -8.13 -4.42
CA GLN A 102 15.74 -9.21 -5.38
C GLN A 102 15.60 -8.67 -6.80
N MET A 103 15.05 -7.47 -6.96
CA MET A 103 14.92 -6.83 -8.27
C MET A 103 16.29 -6.42 -8.84
N LYS A 104 17.21 -5.96 -8.00
CA LYS A 104 18.61 -5.71 -8.38
C LYS A 104 19.35 -7.00 -8.76
N LEU A 105 19.19 -8.07 -7.97
CA LEU A 105 19.80 -9.37 -8.27
C LEU A 105 19.31 -9.92 -9.60
N PHE A 106 17.98 -9.98 -9.79
CA PHE A 106 17.40 -10.47 -11.03
C PHE A 106 17.81 -9.63 -12.24
N ARG A 107 17.94 -8.30 -12.10
CA ARG A 107 18.49 -7.45 -13.17
C ARG A 107 19.90 -7.83 -13.55
N ASN A 108 20.75 -8.17 -12.59
CA ASN A 108 22.11 -8.62 -12.90
C ASN A 108 22.04 -9.95 -13.67
N ASP A 109 21.25 -10.92 -13.20
CA ASP A 109 21.08 -12.21 -13.87
C ASP A 109 20.56 -12.06 -15.32
N VAL A 110 19.64 -11.14 -15.58
CA VAL A 110 19.14 -10.86 -16.95
C VAL A 110 20.25 -10.31 -17.85
N ASN A 111 21.11 -9.44 -17.31
CA ASN A 111 22.24 -8.90 -18.05
C ASN A 111 23.30 -9.99 -18.27
N ASP A 112 23.62 -10.77 -17.25
CA ASP A 112 24.61 -11.82 -17.34
C ASP A 112 24.17 -12.90 -18.35
N TYR A 113 22.88 -13.29 -18.36
CA TYR A 113 22.30 -14.16 -19.38
C TYR A 113 22.37 -13.61 -20.82
N LEU A 114 22.37 -12.28 -21.00
CA LEU A 114 22.50 -11.64 -22.31
C LEU A 114 23.94 -11.62 -22.83
N PHE A 115 24.92 -11.47 -21.93
CA PHE A 115 26.32 -11.23 -22.30
C PHE A 115 27.20 -12.48 -22.22
N PHE A 116 26.84 -13.46 -21.39
CA PHE A 116 27.62 -14.69 -21.20
C PHE A 116 26.90 -15.90 -21.79
N GLU A 117 27.61 -16.69 -22.60
CA GLU A 117 27.03 -17.85 -23.29
C GLU A 117 26.79 -19.07 -22.38
N ASP A 118 27.41 -19.10 -21.19
CA ASP A 118 27.42 -20.26 -20.28
C ASP A 118 26.46 -20.11 -19.07
N GLU A 119 25.71 -19.02 -18.96
CA GLU A 119 24.78 -18.86 -17.85
C GLU A 119 23.49 -19.64 -18.01
N SER A 120 23.12 -20.34 -16.92
CA SER A 120 21.98 -21.23 -16.92
C SER A 120 20.67 -20.45 -16.92
N LEU A 121 19.85 -20.68 -17.94
CA LEU A 121 18.44 -20.29 -17.97
C LEU A 121 17.69 -20.72 -16.69
N ASP A 122 18.12 -21.78 -16.03
CA ASP A 122 17.53 -22.25 -14.78
C ASP A 122 17.82 -21.30 -13.61
N ASP A 123 19.01 -20.69 -13.56
CA ASP A 123 19.36 -19.71 -12.54
C ASP A 123 18.54 -18.43 -12.72
N LEU A 124 18.40 -17.96 -13.97
CA LEU A 124 17.52 -16.84 -14.31
C LEU A 124 16.07 -17.11 -13.89
N LYS A 125 15.53 -18.29 -14.22
CA LYS A 125 14.17 -18.69 -13.84
C LYS A 125 13.99 -18.79 -12.33
N ARG A 126 14.96 -19.37 -11.62
CA ARG A 126 14.95 -19.51 -10.16
C ARG A 126 14.94 -18.15 -9.47
N ASN A 127 15.83 -17.25 -9.89
CA ASN A 127 15.96 -15.93 -9.26
C ASN A 127 14.78 -15.03 -9.62
N GLY A 128 14.27 -15.09 -10.86
CA GLY A 128 13.04 -14.38 -11.21
C GLY A 128 11.82 -14.89 -10.44
N THR A 129 11.69 -16.20 -10.23
CA THR A 129 10.65 -16.78 -9.37
C THR A 129 10.80 -16.32 -7.92
N THR A 130 12.04 -16.22 -7.43
CA THR A 130 12.33 -15.71 -6.09
C THR A 130 11.88 -14.25 -5.94
N LEU A 131 12.13 -13.39 -6.94
CA LEU A 131 11.62 -12.02 -6.98
C LEU A 131 10.07 -12.00 -6.93
N LEU A 132 9.39 -12.82 -7.72
CA LEU A 132 7.91 -12.88 -7.70
C LEU A 132 7.38 -13.27 -6.33
N LYS A 133 8.02 -14.25 -5.68
CA LYS A 133 7.65 -14.69 -4.34
C LYS A 133 7.89 -13.58 -3.30
N THR A 134 9.00 -12.86 -3.39
CA THR A 134 9.27 -11.72 -2.49
C THR A 134 8.25 -10.59 -2.68
N CYS A 135 7.83 -10.30 -3.91
CA CYS A 135 6.72 -9.38 -4.16
C CYS A 135 5.41 -9.85 -3.51
N GLU A 136 5.07 -11.14 -3.62
CA GLU A 136 3.88 -11.72 -3.01
C GLU A 136 3.93 -11.64 -1.48
N GLU A 137 5.06 -12.00 -0.87
CA GLU A 137 5.29 -11.94 0.58
C GLU A 137 5.18 -10.50 1.11
N SER A 138 5.76 -9.54 0.39
CA SER A 138 5.66 -8.10 0.70
C SER A 138 4.22 -7.59 0.70
N LEU A 139 3.41 -8.03 -0.28
CA LEU A 139 1.97 -7.68 -0.32
C LEU A 139 1.20 -8.32 0.82
N LYS A 140 1.44 -9.61 1.11
CA LYS A 140 0.79 -10.31 2.23
C LYS A 140 1.11 -9.65 3.57
N GLN A 141 2.36 -9.26 3.78
CA GLN A 141 2.76 -8.56 4.99
C GLN A 141 2.05 -7.21 5.11
N THR A 142 1.99 -6.45 4.02
CA THR A 142 1.27 -5.15 4.00
C THR A 142 -0.22 -5.34 4.27
N TRP A 143 -0.86 -6.37 3.69
CA TRP A 143 -2.27 -6.69 3.92
C TRP A 143 -2.56 -7.07 5.37
N ASN A 144 -1.76 -7.98 5.95
CA ASN A 144 -1.96 -8.41 7.32
C ASN A 144 -1.79 -7.24 8.31
N GLN A 145 -0.87 -6.30 8.03
CA GLN A 145 -0.73 -5.08 8.84
C GLN A 145 -1.93 -4.12 8.74
N GLN A 146 -2.81 -4.28 7.74
CA GLN A 146 -4.04 -3.51 7.62
C GLN A 146 -5.22 -4.13 8.41
N GLU A 147 -5.18 -5.42 8.75
CA GLU A 147 -6.28 -6.11 9.45
C GLU A 147 -6.21 -6.04 10.99
N PHE A 148 -5.13 -5.49 11.57
CA PHE A 148 -4.89 -5.49 13.04
C PHE A 148 -4.97 -4.11 13.74
N GLU A 149 -5.66 -3.12 13.16
CA GLU A 149 -6.02 -1.85 13.83
C GLU A 149 -7.54 -1.63 13.83
#